data_AF-A0A535RLA5-F1
#
_entry.id   AF-A0A535RLA5-F1
#
_cell.length_a   1.000
_cell.length_b   1.000
_cell.length_c   1.000
_cell.angle_alpha   90.00
_cell.angle_beta   90.00
_cell.angle_gamma   90.00
#
_symmetry.space_group_name_H-M   'P 1'
#
loop_
_entity.id
_entity.type
_entity.pdbx_description
1 polymer ?
#
loop_
_entity_poly.entity_id
_entity_poly.type
_entity_poly.pdbx_seq_one_letter_code
_entity_poly.pdbx_strand_id
1 'polypeptide(L)'
;MKSLTGQYECVHRSGIGLDYFTSRIDRLTLQANKRCIFVAQERSRIGHAARSLLSGQQVDTNAPEVRREGRYSSAGNTITFYLDDGTQEQGQLTPEGIQIGNDFFEKVSDSTLLPPTHRLKSNMEDIAKGLKIAGAVGGAAIKAVKTIQDTIQPVQGPQSTPASHPTSQGANQQAQGYQAPQTPPASTPAQPSYTSTPEQDAETLFCDQCGQPVRPGKRFCNHCGARLP
;
A
#
# COMPACT_ATOMS: atom_id res chain seq x y z
N MET A 1 -6.68 21.84 26.38
CA MET A 1 -5.57 21.16 25.65
C MET A 1 -6.20 20.18 24.67
N LYS A 2 -5.60 19.95 23.48
CA LYS A 2 -6.05 18.86 22.58
C LYS A 2 -5.92 17.52 23.31
N SER A 3 -6.76 16.54 22.97
CA SER A 3 -6.63 15.20 23.56
C SER A 3 -5.30 14.57 23.13
N LEU A 4 -4.56 14.01 24.09
CA LEU A 4 -3.34 13.24 23.84
C LEU A 4 -3.65 11.83 23.27
N THR A 5 -4.92 11.43 23.26
CA THR A 5 -5.38 10.15 22.69
C THR A 5 -5.44 10.27 21.16
N GLY A 6 -5.04 9.21 20.45
CA GLY A 6 -5.12 9.12 18.99
C GLY A 6 -3.94 8.40 18.35
N GLN A 7 -3.79 8.57 17.04
CA GLN A 7 -2.65 8.05 16.27
C GLN A 7 -1.71 9.17 15.87
N TYR A 8 -0.43 8.84 15.89
CA TYR A 8 0.68 9.69 15.51
C TYR A 8 1.61 8.93 14.56
N GLU A 9 2.22 9.64 13.60
CA GLU A 9 3.15 9.08 12.61
C GLU A 9 4.46 9.86 12.60
N CYS A 10 5.59 9.15 12.56
CA CYS A 10 6.89 9.74 12.25
C CYS A 10 7.25 9.44 10.79
N VAL A 11 7.36 10.50 9.97
CA VAL A 11 7.67 10.41 8.54
C VAL A 11 9.13 10.77 8.30
N HIS A 12 9.94 9.75 8.05
CA HIS A 12 11.36 9.89 7.73
C HIS A 12 11.55 10.42 6.31
N ARG A 13 11.41 11.74 6.08
CA ARG A 13 11.50 12.35 4.75
C ARG A 13 12.79 11.96 4.04
N SER A 14 12.65 11.42 2.83
CA SER A 14 13.74 11.00 1.95
C SER A 14 14.19 12.10 0.98
N GLY A 15 13.38 13.15 0.80
CA GLY A 15 13.70 14.32 -0.01
C GLY A 15 13.46 14.14 -1.52
N ILE A 16 13.02 12.97 -1.97
CA ILE A 16 12.89 12.61 -3.41
C ILE A 16 11.43 12.65 -3.90
N GLY A 17 10.48 13.15 -3.10
CA GLY A 17 9.07 13.29 -3.50
C GLY A 17 8.30 11.98 -3.67
N LEU A 18 8.89 10.85 -3.26
CA LEU A 18 8.28 9.51 -3.24
C LEU A 18 8.13 8.98 -1.80
N ASP A 19 8.06 9.90 -0.83
CA ASP A 19 8.23 9.62 0.60
C ASP A 19 7.29 8.53 1.13
N TYR A 20 6.07 8.37 0.61
CA TYR A 20 5.20 7.26 1.02
C TYR A 20 5.79 5.84 0.75
N PHE A 21 6.72 5.70 -0.21
CA PHE A 21 7.39 4.44 -0.54
C PHE A 21 8.82 4.33 -0.04
N THR A 22 9.55 5.45 -0.07
CA THR A 22 10.96 5.54 0.29
C THR A 22 11.18 5.77 1.78
N SER A 23 10.21 6.36 2.49
CA SER A 23 10.28 6.61 3.93
C SER A 23 9.86 5.41 4.77
N ARG A 24 10.42 5.36 5.98
CA ARG A 24 9.98 4.51 7.10
C ARG A 24 8.83 5.24 7.80
N ILE A 25 7.67 4.59 7.96
CA ILE A 25 6.50 5.18 8.65
C ILE A 25 6.33 4.47 9.99
N ASP A 26 6.89 5.06 11.04
CA ASP A 26 6.71 4.55 12.40
C ASP A 26 5.46 5.17 13.01
N ARG A 27 4.72 4.37 13.78
CA ARG A 27 3.39 4.72 14.28
C ARG A 27 3.33 4.61 15.80
N LEU A 28 2.78 5.64 16.43
CA LEU A 28 2.52 5.68 17.86
C LEU A 28 1.01 5.86 18.08
N THR A 29 0.38 4.91 18.76
CA THR A 29 -1.03 5.03 19.18
C THR A 29 -1.10 5.22 20.69
N LEU A 30 -1.75 6.31 21.12
CA LEU A 30 -2.00 6.61 22.53
C LEU A 30 -3.47 6.40 22.85
N GLN A 31 -3.76 5.56 23.84
CA GLN A 31 -5.12 5.20 24.25
C GLN A 31 -5.54 5.93 25.53
N ALA A 32 -6.84 6.22 25.65
CA ALA A 32 -7.41 6.92 26.82
C ALA A 32 -7.13 6.22 28.17
N ASN A 33 -6.99 4.89 28.17
CA ASN A 33 -6.62 4.05 29.32
C ASN A 33 -5.13 4.13 29.73
N LYS A 34 -4.36 5.05 29.12
CA LYS A 34 -2.91 5.21 29.30
C LYS A 34 -2.04 4.06 28.76
N ARG A 35 -2.56 3.19 27.86
CA ARG A 35 -1.71 2.30 27.03
C ARG A 35 -1.12 3.06 25.85
N CYS A 36 0.11 2.70 25.47
CA CYS A 36 0.70 3.08 24.20
C CYS A 36 1.03 1.84 23.36
N ILE A 37 1.01 2.00 22.05
CA ILE A 37 1.50 1.01 21.08
C ILE A 37 2.42 1.74 20.11
N PHE A 38 3.68 1.32 20.04
CA PHE A 38 4.64 1.68 19.00
C PHE A 38 4.70 0.58 17.96
N VAL A 39 4.69 0.96 16.69
CA VAL A 39 4.94 0.08 15.54
C VAL A 39 6.03 0.73 14.72
N ALA A 40 7.24 0.20 14.78
CA ALA A 40 8.39 0.67 14.02
C ALA A 40 8.64 -0.26 12.83
N GLN A 41 8.88 0.29 11.64
CA GLN A 41 9.25 -0.53 10.48
C GLN A 41 10.77 -0.68 10.45
N GLU A 42 11.32 -1.88 10.26
CA GLU A 42 12.79 -2.03 10.18
C GLU A 42 13.38 -1.30 8.97
N ARG A 43 12.59 -1.20 7.89
CA ARG A 43 13.00 -0.71 6.56
C ARG A 43 11.84 -0.02 5.86
N SER A 44 12.13 0.85 4.90
CA SER A 44 11.10 1.39 4.00
C SER A 44 10.54 0.31 3.08
N ARG A 45 9.33 0.55 2.55
CA ARG A 45 8.61 -0.44 1.72
C ARG A 45 9.32 -0.72 0.40
N ILE A 46 9.91 0.28 -0.26
CA ILE A 46 10.81 0.06 -1.41
C ILE A 46 12.06 -0.73 -0.98
N GLY A 47 12.68 -0.39 0.16
CA GLY A 47 13.88 -1.08 0.63
C GLY A 47 13.64 -2.57 0.91
N HIS A 48 12.43 -2.93 1.37
CA HIS A 48 12.02 -4.32 1.52
C HIS A 48 11.75 -4.99 0.16
N ALA A 49 10.89 -4.38 -0.68
CA ALA A 49 10.50 -4.90 -2.00
C ALA A 49 11.71 -5.13 -2.93
N ALA A 50 12.67 -4.21 -2.94
CA ALA A 50 13.91 -4.35 -3.70
C ALA A 50 14.76 -5.53 -3.21
N ARG A 51 14.75 -5.83 -1.90
CA ARG A 51 15.48 -6.98 -1.35
C ARG A 51 14.80 -8.30 -1.66
N SER A 52 13.47 -8.37 -1.69
CA SER A 52 12.73 -9.56 -2.14
C SER A 52 13.02 -9.86 -3.62
N LEU A 53 13.09 -8.84 -4.48
CA LEU A 53 13.52 -8.99 -5.87
C LEU A 53 14.97 -9.52 -5.97
N LEU A 54 15.90 -8.93 -5.23
CA LEU A 54 17.31 -9.33 -5.24
C LEU A 54 17.54 -10.75 -4.67
N SER A 55 16.65 -11.26 -3.82
CA SER A 55 16.67 -12.64 -3.32
C SER A 55 15.88 -13.63 -4.20
N GLY A 56 15.36 -13.20 -5.35
CA GLY A 56 14.57 -14.05 -6.25
C GLY A 56 13.18 -14.41 -5.72
N GLN A 57 12.71 -13.73 -4.68
CA GLN A 57 11.38 -13.92 -4.10
C GLN A 57 10.34 -13.04 -4.81
N GLN A 58 9.07 -13.41 -4.67
CA GLN A 58 7.96 -12.54 -5.09
C GLN A 58 8.05 -11.19 -4.36
N VAL A 59 7.69 -10.10 -5.06
CA VAL A 59 7.70 -8.75 -4.48
C VAL A 59 6.75 -8.68 -3.29
N ASP A 60 7.29 -8.53 -2.09
CA ASP A 60 6.52 -8.16 -0.91
C ASP A 60 6.78 -6.68 -0.56
N THR A 61 5.72 -5.98 -0.18
CA THR A 61 5.75 -4.57 0.25
C THR A 61 5.44 -4.41 1.73
N ASN A 62 5.07 -5.50 2.41
CA ASN A 62 4.89 -5.58 3.85
C ASN A 62 6.27 -5.65 4.54
N ALA A 63 6.93 -4.49 4.65
CA ALA A 63 8.16 -4.39 5.43
C ALA A 63 7.91 -4.90 6.87
N PRO A 64 8.83 -5.71 7.45
CA PRO A 64 8.70 -6.19 8.82
C PRO A 64 8.47 -5.04 9.81
N GLU A 65 7.41 -5.17 10.63
CA GLU A 65 7.04 -4.20 11.66
C GLU A 65 7.31 -4.78 13.05
N VAL A 66 8.10 -4.07 13.86
CA VAL A 66 8.35 -4.38 15.27
C VAL A 66 7.32 -3.63 16.11
N ARG A 67 6.45 -4.37 16.80
CA ARG A 67 5.45 -3.82 17.74
C ARG A 67 5.98 -3.86 19.17
N ARG A 68 6.04 -2.70 19.81
CA ARG A 68 6.30 -2.55 21.25
C ARG A 68 5.06 -1.95 21.91
N GLU A 69 4.64 -2.51 23.04
CA GLU A 69 3.52 -1.99 23.81
C GLU A 69 3.98 -1.46 25.16
N GLY A 70 3.14 -0.67 25.82
CA GLY A 70 3.47 -0.12 27.11
C GLY A 70 2.38 0.73 27.72
N ARG A 71 2.77 1.54 28.69
CA ARG A 71 1.95 2.58 29.31
C ARG A 71 2.62 3.94 29.18
N TYR A 72 1.84 5.01 29.29
CA TYR A 72 2.40 6.36 29.29
C TYR A 72 1.87 7.24 30.43
N SER A 73 2.73 8.09 30.96
CA SER A 73 2.38 9.19 31.88
C SER A 73 2.74 10.53 31.23
N SER A 74 1.98 11.58 31.57
CA SER A 74 2.16 12.91 30.99
C SER A 74 2.09 13.97 32.09
N ALA A 75 3.12 14.79 32.23
CA ALA A 75 3.23 15.85 33.23
C ALA A 75 3.75 17.14 32.58
N GLY A 76 2.91 18.17 32.53
CA GLY A 76 3.19 19.38 31.74
C GLY A 76 3.41 19.03 30.27
N ASN A 77 4.52 19.51 29.70
CA ASN A 77 4.93 19.16 28.34
C ASN A 77 5.80 17.88 28.26
N THR A 78 6.04 17.17 29.35
CA THR A 78 6.78 15.90 29.32
C THR A 78 5.82 14.72 29.19
N ILE A 79 6.16 13.76 28.33
CA ILE A 79 5.54 12.44 28.27
C ILE A 79 6.61 11.37 28.50
N THR A 80 6.26 10.35 29.29
CA THR A 80 7.14 9.22 29.58
C THR A 80 6.42 7.93 29.21
N PHE A 81 7.11 7.07 28.47
CA PHE A 81 6.66 5.75 28.05
C PHE A 81 7.38 4.70 28.87
N TYR A 82 6.61 3.73 29.39
CA TYR A 82 7.10 2.55 30.08
C TYR A 82 6.67 1.36 29.24
N LEU A 83 7.60 0.80 28.47
CA LEU A 83 7.34 -0.30 27.56
C LEU A 83 7.31 -1.63 28.34
N ASP A 84 6.50 -2.57 27.85
CA ASP A 84 6.29 -3.87 28.48
C ASP A 84 7.56 -4.76 28.44
N ASP A 85 8.57 -4.37 27.65
CA ASP A 85 9.92 -4.97 27.62
C ASP A 85 10.87 -4.41 28.71
N GLY A 86 10.40 -3.48 29.55
CA GLY A 86 11.17 -2.81 30.60
C GLY A 86 11.90 -1.54 30.15
N THR A 87 11.86 -1.20 28.86
CA THR A 87 12.46 0.03 28.34
C THR A 87 11.65 1.25 28.77
N GLN A 88 12.34 2.34 29.12
CA GLN A 88 11.72 3.63 29.39
C GLN A 88 12.18 4.65 28.34
N GLU A 89 11.22 5.28 27.65
CA GLU A 89 11.49 6.36 26.68
C GLU A 89 10.81 7.65 27.14
N GLN A 90 11.43 8.80 26.88
CA GLN A 90 10.88 10.12 27.24
C GLN A 90 10.75 11.00 26.00
N GLY A 91 9.64 11.73 25.93
CA GLY A 91 9.37 12.69 24.87
C GLY A 91 8.83 14.02 25.38
N GLN A 92 8.75 14.99 24.47
CA GLN A 92 8.17 16.30 24.70
C GLN A 92 6.91 16.47 23.85
N LEU A 93 5.83 16.90 24.50
CA LEU A 93 4.57 17.25 23.88
C LEU A 93 4.69 18.63 23.23
N THR A 94 4.33 18.72 21.96
CA THR A 94 4.20 19.97 21.22
C THR A 94 2.73 20.20 20.84
N PRO A 95 2.33 21.38 20.33
CA PRO A 95 0.95 21.63 19.91
C PRO A 95 0.43 20.67 18.82
N GLU A 96 1.33 20.11 18.00
CA GLU A 96 1.01 19.33 16.80
C GLU A 96 1.49 17.87 16.85
N GLY A 97 2.25 17.47 17.89
CA GLY A 97 2.84 16.14 17.96
C GLY A 97 3.63 15.85 19.23
N ILE A 98 4.52 14.87 19.13
CA ILE A 98 5.38 14.39 20.21
C ILE A 98 6.80 14.21 19.66
N GLN A 99 7.77 14.90 20.26
CA GLN A 99 9.19 14.69 19.97
C GLN A 99 9.73 13.58 20.88
N ILE A 100 10.34 12.53 20.33
CA ILE A 100 10.96 11.43 21.09
C ILE A 100 12.39 11.24 20.56
N GLY A 101 13.39 11.63 21.36
CA GLY A 101 14.76 11.74 20.85
C GLY A 101 14.83 12.67 19.64
N ASN A 102 15.31 12.16 18.51
CA ASN A 102 15.37 12.90 17.24
C ASN A 102 14.08 12.80 16.41
N ASP A 103 13.18 11.88 16.74
CA ASP A 103 12.02 11.55 15.92
C ASP A 103 10.80 12.41 16.31
N PHE A 104 10.14 13.02 15.33
CA PHE A 104 8.91 13.79 15.53
C PHE A 104 7.69 13.01 15.06
N PHE A 105 6.80 12.71 16.00
CA PHE A 105 5.54 12.03 15.76
C PHE A 105 4.40 13.05 15.63
N GLU A 106 3.98 13.35 14.40
CA GLU A 106 2.86 14.26 14.10
C GLU A 106 1.52 13.57 14.39
N LYS A 107 0.55 14.30 14.97
CA LYS A 107 -0.77 13.74 15.28
C LYS A 107 -1.64 13.64 14.01
N VAL A 108 -1.89 12.42 13.54
CA VAL A 108 -2.64 12.18 12.29
C VAL A 108 -4.13 11.85 12.50
N SER A 109 -4.53 11.51 13.73
CA SER A 109 -5.92 11.16 14.07
C SER A 109 -6.22 11.36 15.55
N ASP A 110 -7.45 11.72 15.89
CA ASP A 110 -8.01 11.62 17.25
C ASP A 110 -8.54 10.20 17.55
N SER A 111 -8.89 9.43 16.51
CA SER A 111 -9.25 8.04 16.65
C SER A 111 -8.02 7.16 16.86
N THR A 112 -8.14 6.19 17.77
CA THR A 112 -7.17 5.10 17.95
C THR A 112 -7.44 3.91 17.03
N LEU A 113 -8.64 3.83 16.43
CA LEU A 113 -9.03 2.82 15.45
C LEU A 113 -8.41 3.12 14.07
N LEU A 114 -8.40 2.11 13.19
CA LEU A 114 -7.82 2.08 11.83
C LEU A 114 -7.78 3.43 11.08
N PRO A 115 -6.72 3.68 10.27
CA PRO A 115 -6.46 4.99 9.69
C PRO A 115 -7.66 5.53 8.91
N PRO A 116 -7.95 6.84 9.00
CA PRO A 116 -9.12 7.43 8.37
C PRO A 116 -9.14 7.12 6.86
N THR A 117 -10.31 6.82 6.31
CA THR A 117 -10.49 6.39 4.91
C THR A 117 -9.85 7.31 3.87
N HIS A 118 -9.69 8.60 4.20
CA HIS A 118 -8.93 9.58 3.42
C HIS A 118 -7.45 9.19 3.18
N ARG A 119 -6.77 8.61 4.18
CA ARG A 119 -5.40 8.08 4.05
C ARG A 119 -5.35 6.91 3.09
N LEU A 120 -6.32 5.98 3.14
CA LEU A 120 -6.37 4.85 2.20
C LEU A 120 -6.45 5.33 0.74
N LYS A 121 -7.20 6.41 0.48
CA LYS A 121 -7.28 7.04 -0.85
C LYS A 121 -5.95 7.67 -1.28
N SER A 122 -5.32 8.49 -0.43
CA SER A 122 -4.00 9.08 -0.73
C SER A 122 -2.94 7.99 -1.00
N ASN A 123 -2.94 6.94 -0.18
CA ASN A 123 -2.06 5.79 -0.31
C ASN A 123 -2.30 5.05 -1.65
N MET A 124 -3.54 4.88 -2.09
CA MET A 124 -3.86 4.31 -3.41
C MET A 124 -3.39 5.21 -4.55
N GLU A 125 -3.56 6.54 -4.45
CA GLU A 125 -3.10 7.49 -5.46
C GLU A 125 -1.57 7.49 -5.58
N ASP A 126 -0.86 7.44 -4.46
CA ASP A 126 0.59 7.31 -4.44
C ASP A 126 1.02 5.93 -4.98
N ILE A 127 0.30 4.83 -4.68
CA ILE A 127 0.57 3.50 -5.26
C ILE A 127 0.42 3.55 -6.78
N ALA A 128 -0.60 4.23 -7.30
CA ALA A 128 -0.77 4.44 -8.74
C ALA A 128 0.36 5.28 -9.36
N LYS A 129 0.88 6.30 -8.66
CA LYS A 129 2.07 7.08 -9.10
C LYS A 129 3.32 6.21 -9.10
N GLY A 130 3.57 5.46 -8.03
CA GLY A 130 4.70 4.54 -7.87
C GLY A 130 4.73 3.46 -8.95
N LEU A 131 3.58 2.82 -9.23
CA LEU A 131 3.47 1.83 -10.32
C LEU A 131 3.70 2.45 -11.71
N LYS A 132 3.23 3.69 -11.97
CA LYS A 132 3.51 4.38 -13.24
C LYS A 132 5.00 4.64 -13.43
N ILE A 133 5.71 5.07 -12.38
CA ILE A 133 7.16 5.30 -12.42
C ILE A 133 7.90 3.97 -12.58
N ALA A 134 7.54 2.94 -11.82
CA ALA A 134 8.12 1.61 -11.93
C ALA A 134 7.89 0.97 -13.32
N GLY A 135 6.73 1.19 -13.93
CA GLY A 135 6.43 0.73 -15.29
C GLY A 135 7.30 1.43 -16.35
N ALA A 136 7.52 2.75 -16.21
CA ALA A 136 8.40 3.50 -17.10
C ALA A 136 9.88 3.05 -16.98
N VAL A 137 10.38 2.84 -15.76
CA VAL A 137 11.77 2.42 -15.51
C VAL A 137 11.98 0.94 -15.85
N GLY A 138 11.04 0.06 -15.49
CA GLY A 138 11.09 -1.38 -15.83
C GLY A 138 11.02 -1.64 -17.33
N GLY A 139 10.21 -0.86 -18.06
CA GLY A 139 10.15 -0.91 -19.53
C GLY A 139 11.47 -0.48 -20.20
N ALA A 140 12.24 0.42 -19.58
CA ALA A 140 13.58 0.79 -20.03
C ALA A 140 14.62 -0.29 -19.68
N ALA A 141 14.57 -0.85 -18.47
CA ALA A 141 15.48 -1.89 -18.00
C ALA A 141 15.38 -3.20 -18.81
N ILE A 142 14.16 -3.66 -19.13
CA ILE A 142 13.96 -4.87 -19.95
C ILE A 142 14.53 -4.68 -21.37
N LYS A 143 14.45 -3.46 -21.93
CA LYS A 143 15.09 -3.15 -23.21
C LYS A 143 16.62 -3.15 -23.10
N ALA A 144 17.18 -2.56 -22.05
CA ALA A 144 18.62 -2.52 -21.83
C ALA A 144 19.24 -3.92 -21.62
N VAL A 145 18.59 -4.79 -20.85
CA VAL A 145 19.06 -6.18 -20.65
C VAL A 145 19.09 -6.95 -21.97
N LYS A 146 18.09 -6.78 -22.84
CA LYS A 146 18.08 -7.43 -24.16
C LYS A 146 19.23 -6.96 -25.05
N THR A 147 19.52 -5.65 -25.08
CA THR A 147 20.66 -5.08 -25.84
C THR A 147 22.01 -5.62 -25.36
N ILE A 148 22.21 -5.82 -24.06
CA ILE A 148 23.44 -6.42 -23.53
C ILE A 148 23.56 -7.88 -23.94
N GLN A 149 22.45 -8.64 -23.93
CA GLN A 149 22.44 -10.06 -24.29
C GLN A 149 22.71 -10.29 -25.79
N ASP A 150 22.27 -9.38 -26.68
CA ASP A 150 22.58 -9.42 -28.12
C ASP A 150 24.04 -9.00 -28.43
N THR A 151 24.77 -8.36 -27.50
CA THR A 151 26.13 -7.84 -27.74
C THR A 151 27.25 -8.79 -27.22
N ILE A 152 26.94 -9.74 -26.35
CA ILE A 152 27.95 -10.69 -25.80
C ILE A 152 27.90 -12.01 -26.57
N GLN A 153 28.40 -11.97 -27.82
CA GLN A 153 28.72 -13.17 -28.61
C GLN A 153 30.23 -13.46 -28.48
N PRO A 154 30.65 -14.61 -27.92
CA PRO A 154 32.05 -14.99 -27.90
C PRO A 154 32.51 -15.40 -29.31
N VAL A 155 33.62 -14.80 -29.76
CA VAL A 155 34.23 -15.09 -31.07
C VAL A 155 34.78 -16.52 -31.09
N GLN A 156 34.33 -17.34 -32.04
CA GLN A 156 34.96 -18.62 -32.38
C GLN A 156 35.21 -18.74 -33.89
N GLY A 157 36.44 -19.12 -34.24
CA GLY A 157 36.92 -19.34 -35.61
C GLY A 157 36.60 -20.75 -36.17
N PRO A 158 36.99 -21.04 -37.42
CA PRO A 158 36.12 -21.83 -38.32
C PRO A 158 36.66 -23.19 -38.79
N GLN A 159 35.74 -24.11 -39.12
CA GLN A 159 35.78 -25.21 -40.13
C GLN A 159 34.71 -26.27 -39.77
N SER A 160 34.00 -26.99 -40.67
CA SER A 160 33.72 -26.85 -42.11
C SER A 160 32.49 -27.73 -42.49
N THR A 161 31.77 -27.37 -43.56
CA THR A 161 30.48 -27.92 -44.09
C THR A 161 30.68 -29.09 -45.10
N PRO A 162 29.69 -29.60 -45.90
CA PRO A 162 28.22 -29.33 -46.07
C PRO A 162 27.35 -30.61 -45.87
N ALA A 163 26.06 -30.74 -46.22
CA ALA A 163 25.04 -29.94 -46.96
C ALA A 163 23.64 -30.10 -46.27
N SER A 164 22.42 -29.85 -46.80
CA SER A 164 21.88 -29.51 -48.14
C SER A 164 20.65 -28.57 -48.05
N HIS A 165 20.43 -27.75 -49.10
CA HIS A 165 19.26 -26.85 -49.31
C HIS A 165 18.56 -27.20 -50.66
N PRO A 166 17.30 -26.79 -50.93
CA PRO A 166 16.90 -25.42 -51.40
C PRO A 166 15.81 -24.79 -50.49
N THR A 167 15.59 -23.46 -50.35
CA THR A 167 15.39 -22.34 -51.31
C THR A 167 13.99 -22.41 -51.97
N SER A 168 13.10 -21.41 -51.98
CA SER A 168 13.25 -19.94 -51.96
C SER A 168 12.08 -19.13 -51.35
N GLN A 169 12.41 -17.97 -50.74
CA GLN A 169 11.82 -16.62 -50.92
C GLN A 169 10.29 -16.38 -50.92
N GLY A 170 9.88 -15.28 -50.26
CA GLY A 170 8.61 -14.59 -50.54
C GLY A 170 8.08 -13.77 -49.37
N ALA A 171 8.34 -12.47 -49.35
CA ALA A 171 7.83 -11.59 -48.29
C ALA A 171 6.32 -11.36 -48.42
N ASN A 172 5.60 -11.32 -47.29
CA ASN A 172 4.61 -10.27 -47.12
C ASN A 172 4.45 -9.84 -45.66
N GLN A 173 4.21 -8.55 -45.49
CA GLN A 173 3.93 -7.93 -44.20
C GLN A 173 2.45 -8.16 -43.89
N GLN A 174 2.14 -8.57 -42.66
CA GLN A 174 0.86 -8.16 -42.08
C GLN A 174 1.01 -7.96 -40.58
N ALA A 175 0.97 -6.68 -40.19
CA ALA A 175 0.82 -6.28 -38.81
C ALA A 175 -0.54 -6.74 -38.31
N GLN A 176 -0.58 -7.87 -37.60
CA GLN A 176 -1.74 -8.22 -36.77
C GLN A 176 -1.75 -7.27 -35.58
N GLY A 177 -2.44 -6.14 -35.77
CA GLY A 177 -2.76 -5.24 -34.69
C GLY A 177 -3.57 -6.00 -33.65
N TYR A 178 -3.06 -6.07 -32.43
CA TYR A 178 -3.87 -6.44 -31.28
C TYR A 178 -4.99 -5.42 -31.16
N GLN A 179 -6.19 -5.78 -31.63
CA GLN A 179 -7.38 -5.00 -31.37
C GLN A 179 -7.56 -4.93 -29.84
N ALA A 180 -7.63 -3.72 -29.32
CA ALA A 180 -8.00 -3.52 -27.92
C ALA A 180 -9.34 -4.22 -27.65
N PRO A 181 -9.54 -4.85 -26.47
CA PRO A 181 -10.84 -5.34 -26.07
C PRO A 181 -11.86 -4.22 -26.21
N GLN A 182 -12.88 -4.42 -27.05
CA GLN A 182 -13.89 -3.40 -27.27
C GLN A 182 -14.62 -3.17 -25.95
N THR A 183 -14.53 -1.94 -25.43
CA THR A 183 -15.37 -1.48 -24.33
C THR A 183 -16.84 -1.64 -24.75
N PRO A 184 -17.69 -2.26 -23.92
CA PRO A 184 -19.13 -2.23 -24.14
C PRO A 184 -19.59 -0.78 -24.30
N PRO A 185 -20.58 -0.49 -25.18
CA PRO A 185 -21.12 0.85 -25.28
C PRO A 185 -21.64 1.30 -23.92
N ALA A 186 -21.35 2.55 -23.55
CA ALA A 186 -21.75 3.13 -22.28
C ALA A 186 -23.28 3.11 -22.15
N SER A 187 -23.80 2.11 -21.44
CA SER A 187 -25.18 2.13 -20.96
C SER A 187 -25.27 3.22 -19.90
N THR A 188 -25.79 4.38 -20.27
CA THR A 188 -26.09 5.47 -19.33
C THR A 188 -26.85 4.90 -18.14
N PRO A 189 -26.32 4.99 -16.90
CA PRO A 189 -27.11 4.68 -15.73
C PRO A 189 -28.23 5.71 -15.67
N ALA A 190 -29.47 5.29 -15.93
CA ALA A 190 -30.63 6.12 -15.69
C ALA A 190 -30.58 6.53 -14.21
N GLN A 191 -30.53 7.85 -13.95
CA GLN A 191 -30.58 8.35 -12.59
C GLN A 191 -31.89 7.88 -11.96
N PRO A 192 -31.88 7.20 -10.80
CA PRO A 192 -33.10 6.98 -10.05
C PRO A 192 -33.58 8.34 -9.54
N SER A 193 -34.58 8.90 -10.21
CA SER A 193 -35.33 10.05 -9.73
C SER A 193 -35.93 9.70 -8.36
N TYR A 194 -35.40 10.31 -7.30
CA TYR A 194 -35.94 10.19 -5.96
C TYR A 194 -37.22 11.03 -5.85
N THR A 195 -38.33 10.44 -6.30
CA THR A 195 -39.66 10.88 -5.91
C THR A 195 -39.84 10.57 -4.43
N SER A 196 -39.94 11.62 -3.61
CA SER A 196 -40.22 11.49 -2.18
C SER A 196 -41.61 10.88 -1.96
N THR A 197 -41.69 9.72 -1.30
CA THR A 197 -42.91 9.20 -0.67
C THR A 197 -42.48 8.35 0.53
N PRO A 198 -43.06 8.54 1.73
CA PRO A 198 -42.58 7.91 2.95
C PRO A 198 -43.05 6.46 3.11
N GLU A 199 -42.46 5.78 4.10
CA GLU A 199 -42.90 4.52 4.71
C GLU A 199 -42.94 3.28 3.81
N GLN A 200 -41.89 2.46 3.93
CA GLN A 200 -42.08 1.08 4.36
C GLN A 200 -40.85 0.56 5.12
N ASP A 201 -41.09 0.05 6.33
CA ASP A 201 -40.09 -0.60 7.18
C ASP A 201 -39.56 -1.89 6.51
N ALA A 202 -38.53 -1.73 5.68
CA ALA A 202 -37.66 -2.82 5.29
C ALA A 202 -36.55 -2.93 6.34
N GLU A 203 -36.82 -3.71 7.39
CA GLU A 203 -35.92 -3.97 8.51
C GLU A 203 -34.50 -4.24 7.99
N THR A 204 -33.60 -3.29 8.21
CA THR A 204 -32.27 -3.33 7.61
C THR A 204 -31.44 -4.35 8.39
N LEU A 205 -31.39 -5.57 7.86
CA LEU A 205 -30.65 -6.66 8.46
C LEU A 205 -29.15 -6.36 8.37
N PHE A 206 -28.39 -6.57 9.45
CA PHE A 206 -26.94 -6.34 9.49
C PHE A 206 -26.20 -7.67 9.58
N CYS A 207 -24.97 -7.73 9.07
CA CYS A 207 -24.17 -8.94 9.15
C CYS A 207 -23.47 -9.04 10.51
N ASP A 208 -23.81 -10.05 11.32
CA ASP A 208 -23.26 -10.28 12.66
C ASP A 208 -21.73 -10.40 12.70
N GLN A 209 -21.09 -10.73 11.57
CA GLN A 209 -19.64 -10.91 11.47
C GLN A 209 -18.87 -9.64 11.06
N CYS A 210 -19.53 -8.61 10.52
CA CYS A 210 -18.84 -7.39 10.05
C CYS A 210 -19.61 -6.07 10.20
N GLY A 211 -20.82 -6.09 10.75
CA GLY A 211 -21.65 -4.91 11.01
C GLY A 211 -22.17 -4.17 9.77
N GLN A 212 -21.90 -4.66 8.55
CA GLN A 212 -22.39 -4.02 7.32
C GLN A 212 -23.87 -4.33 7.08
N PRO A 213 -24.66 -3.38 6.52
CA PRO A 213 -26.04 -3.62 6.14
C PRO A 213 -26.13 -4.63 5.00
N VAL A 214 -27.11 -5.51 5.10
CA VAL A 214 -27.33 -6.68 4.25
C VAL A 214 -28.65 -6.48 3.52
N ARG A 215 -28.66 -6.77 2.21
CA ARG A 215 -29.91 -6.80 1.44
C ARG A 215 -30.67 -8.10 1.77
N PRO A 216 -31.97 -8.04 2.10
CA PRO A 216 -32.76 -9.23 2.41
C PRO A 216 -32.75 -10.23 1.24
N GLY A 217 -32.86 -11.53 1.57
CA GLY A 217 -32.85 -12.62 0.58
C GLY A 217 -31.47 -13.02 0.05
N LYS A 218 -30.37 -12.63 0.71
CA LYS A 218 -29.01 -13.11 0.39
C LYS A 218 -28.55 -14.19 1.38
N ARG A 219 -27.89 -15.23 0.86
CA ARG A 219 -27.35 -16.37 1.66
C ARG A 219 -25.98 -16.11 2.28
N PHE A 220 -25.25 -15.11 1.75
CA PHE A 220 -23.89 -14.74 2.17
C PHE A 220 -23.74 -13.22 2.14
N CYS A 221 -22.92 -12.68 3.04
CA CYS A 221 -22.59 -11.27 3.11
C CYS A 221 -21.65 -10.87 1.97
N ASN A 222 -22.02 -9.84 1.19
CA ASN A 222 -21.21 -9.36 0.07
C ASN A 222 -19.89 -8.67 0.50
N HIS A 223 -19.71 -8.38 1.80
CA HIS A 223 -18.52 -7.69 2.32
C HIS A 223 -17.48 -8.66 2.90
N CYS A 224 -17.90 -9.64 3.71
CA CYS A 224 -17.00 -10.57 4.39
C CYS A 224 -17.17 -12.05 3.98
N GLY A 225 -18.13 -12.38 3.11
CA GLY A 225 -18.42 -13.75 2.69
C GLY A 225 -19.12 -14.64 3.74
N ALA A 226 -19.29 -14.16 4.97
CA ALA A 226 -19.97 -14.90 6.03
C ALA A 226 -21.39 -15.31 5.61
N ARG A 227 -21.80 -16.51 6.04
CA ARG A 227 -23.18 -16.99 5.83
C ARG A 227 -24.13 -16.16 6.68
N LEU A 228 -25.24 -15.75 6.09
CA LEU A 228 -26.30 -15.01 6.77
C LEU A 228 -27.30 -15.99 7.40
N PRO A 229 -27.97 -15.62 8.50
CA PRO A 229 -29.02 -16.43 9.10
C PRO A 229 -30.21 -16.64 8.14
#